data_AF-A0A1G7ZF21-F1
#
_entry.id   AF-A0A1G7ZF21-F1
#
_cell.length_a   1.000
_cell.length_b   1.000
_cell.length_c   1.000
_cell.angle_alpha   90.00
_cell.angle_beta   90.00
_cell.angle_gamma   90.00
#
_symmetry.space_group_name_H-M   'P 1'
#
loop_
_entity.id
_entity.type
_entity.pdbx_description
1 polymer ?
#
loop_
_entity_poly.entity_id
_entity_poly.type
_entity_poly.pdbx_seq_one_letter_code
_entity_poly.pdbx_strand_id
1 'polypeptide(L)'
;MNVWLVPFPMAPINTKNVHRTNFLLGHPYGTNFVYDEMMVAPGFGEIARVTTETFATVVSLFGTGGLKPGAGPTREEREKGFYDILFLGELPDGGRVEAVVTGDRDPGYGSTSKMIAESALCLLRDVQGEGGTWTPGALMGPALRKRLKQRAGLTFSAR
;
A
#
# COMPACT_ATOMS: atom_id res chain seq x y z
N MET A 1 -7.49 10.46 -22.79
CA MET A 1 -6.17 10.43 -22.13
C MET A 1 -5.60 9.04 -22.37
N ASN A 2 -4.48 8.92 -23.10
CA ASN A 2 -3.82 7.64 -23.34
C ASN A 2 -2.82 7.40 -22.20
N VAL A 3 -3.24 6.65 -21.18
CA VAL A 3 -2.40 6.25 -20.07
C VAL A 3 -2.17 4.75 -20.13
N TRP A 4 -0.97 4.31 -19.75
CA TRP A 4 -0.62 2.89 -19.72
C TRP A 4 -0.66 2.37 -18.29
N LEU A 5 -1.06 1.10 -18.13
CA LEU A 5 -0.96 0.38 -16.87
C LEU A 5 0.18 -0.62 -16.97
N VAL A 6 1.01 -0.66 -15.93
CA VAL A 6 2.09 -1.64 -15.80
C VAL A 6 2.06 -2.30 -14.43
N PRO A 7 2.54 -3.54 -14.29
CA PRO A 7 2.59 -4.23 -13.01
C PRO A 7 3.31 -3.39 -11.96
N PHE A 8 2.70 -3.27 -10.78
CA PHE A 8 3.35 -2.58 -9.67
C PHE A 8 4.49 -3.45 -9.11
N PRO A 9 5.71 -2.93 -8.91
CA PRO A 9 6.87 -3.74 -8.51
C PRO A 9 6.69 -4.52 -7.20
N MET A 10 5.86 -4.04 -6.27
CA MET A 10 5.59 -4.72 -4.99
C MET A 10 4.37 -5.65 -5.02
N ALA A 11 3.66 -5.73 -6.15
CA ALA A 11 2.47 -6.58 -6.29
C ALA A 11 2.71 -8.04 -5.82
N PRO A 12 3.83 -8.71 -6.17
CA PRO A 12 4.07 -10.10 -5.72
C PRO A 12 4.15 -10.29 -4.20
N ILE A 13 4.41 -9.21 -3.44
CA ILE A 13 4.48 -9.20 -1.98
C ILE A 13 3.14 -8.74 -1.39
N ASN A 14 2.55 -7.67 -1.94
CA ASN A 14 1.30 -7.10 -1.45
C ASN A 14 0.12 -8.05 -1.65
N THR A 15 0.02 -8.72 -2.80
CA THR A 15 -1.04 -9.71 -3.08
C THR A 15 -1.08 -10.79 -2.00
N LYS A 16 0.08 -11.29 -1.52
CA LYS A 16 0.14 -12.27 -0.42
C LYS A 16 -0.41 -11.69 0.89
N ASN A 17 -0.12 -10.43 1.21
CA ASN A 17 -0.67 -9.75 2.39
C ASN A 17 -2.19 -9.58 2.32
N VAL A 18 -2.71 -9.24 1.15
CA VAL A 18 -4.16 -9.10 0.92
C VAL A 18 -4.86 -10.45 1.06
N HIS A 19 -4.36 -11.51 0.41
CA HIS A 19 -4.93 -12.85 0.57
C HIS A 19 -4.81 -13.37 1.99
N ARG A 20 -3.69 -13.11 2.69
CA ARG A 20 -3.54 -13.48 4.10
C ARG A 20 -4.56 -12.77 4.98
N THR A 21 -4.83 -11.49 4.70
CA THR A 21 -5.88 -10.72 5.41
C THR A 21 -7.25 -11.33 5.16
N ASN A 22 -7.59 -11.65 3.90
CA ASN A 22 -8.85 -12.32 3.57
C ASN A 22 -8.98 -13.66 4.30
N PHE A 23 -7.94 -14.49 4.31
CA PHE A 23 -7.91 -15.76 5.06
C PHE A 23 -8.12 -15.56 6.56
N LEU A 24 -7.38 -14.65 7.20
CA LEU A 24 -7.47 -14.39 8.65
C LEU A 24 -8.84 -13.86 9.08
N LEU A 25 -9.58 -13.23 8.16
CA LEU A 25 -10.94 -12.73 8.40
C LEU A 25 -12.04 -13.72 8.04
N GLY A 26 -11.70 -14.97 7.67
CA GLY A 26 -12.69 -15.99 7.30
C GLY A 26 -13.22 -15.87 5.87
N HIS A 27 -12.39 -15.38 4.94
CA HIS A 27 -12.69 -15.20 3.53
C HIS A 27 -13.91 -14.29 3.22
N PRO A 28 -14.00 -13.06 3.77
CA PRO A 28 -15.10 -12.14 3.47
C PRO A 28 -15.24 -11.80 1.99
N TYR A 29 -14.16 -11.91 1.20
CA TYR A 29 -14.18 -11.69 -0.25
C TYR A 29 -14.26 -13.00 -1.07
N GLY A 30 -14.49 -14.13 -0.40
CA GLY A 30 -14.50 -15.47 -1.00
C GLY A 30 -13.11 -16.10 -1.12
N THR A 31 -13.08 -17.41 -1.35
CA THR A 31 -11.84 -18.18 -1.58
C THR A 31 -11.29 -18.03 -3.00
N ASN A 32 -12.15 -17.63 -3.94
CA ASN A 32 -11.80 -17.35 -5.34
C ASN A 32 -11.52 -15.86 -5.60
N PHE A 33 -11.27 -15.08 -4.54
CA PHE A 33 -10.92 -13.66 -4.66
C PHE A 33 -9.66 -13.49 -5.52
N VAL A 34 -9.68 -12.53 -6.45
CA VAL A 34 -8.54 -12.19 -7.32
C VAL A 34 -8.09 -10.77 -6.98
N TYR A 35 -6.77 -10.56 -6.92
CA TYR A 35 -6.19 -9.27 -6.57
C TYR A 35 -4.89 -9.01 -7.34
N ASP A 36 -4.86 -7.90 -8.07
CA ASP A 36 -3.71 -7.44 -8.83
C ASP A 36 -3.45 -5.94 -8.58
N GLU A 37 -2.19 -5.54 -8.64
CA GLU A 37 -1.77 -4.14 -8.49
C GLU A 37 -1.06 -3.65 -9.75
N MET A 38 -1.54 -2.52 -10.27
CA MET A 38 -0.98 -1.84 -11.43
C MET A 38 -0.63 -0.42 -11.04
N MET A 39 0.33 0.17 -11.74
CA MET A 39 0.65 1.59 -11.65
C MET A 39 0.44 2.28 -12.99
N VAL A 40 0.03 3.54 -12.93
CA VAL A 40 -0.16 4.38 -14.11
C VAL A 40 1.19 4.90 -14.58
N ALA A 41 1.52 4.65 -15.85
CA ALA A 41 2.69 5.19 -16.52
C ALA A 41 2.27 6.14 -17.65
N PRO A 42 2.86 7.35 -17.73
CA PRO A 42 2.50 8.36 -18.73
C PRO A 42 2.95 8.01 -20.16
N GLY A 43 3.76 6.97 -20.38
CA GLY A 43 4.14 6.49 -21.72
C GLY A 43 5.11 5.30 -21.73
N PHE A 44 5.21 4.59 -22.86
CA PHE A 44 5.98 3.33 -22.99
C PHE A 44 7.49 3.47 -22.71
N GLY A 45 8.08 4.64 -23.01
CA GLY A 45 9.48 4.95 -22.65
C GLY A 45 9.68 5.21 -21.16
N GLU A 46 8.66 5.75 -20.48
CA GLU A 46 8.65 5.98 -19.04
C GLU A 46 8.47 4.66 -18.27
N ILE A 47 7.72 3.70 -18.84
CA ILE A 47 7.55 2.34 -18.30
C ILE A 47 8.92 1.67 -18.07
N ALA A 48 9.81 1.72 -19.07
CA ALA A 48 11.14 1.13 -18.94
C ALA A 48 11.95 1.83 -17.85
N ARG A 49 11.89 3.17 -17.75
CA ARG A 49 12.61 3.93 -16.72
C ARG A 49 12.10 3.62 -15.31
N VAL A 50 10.79 3.70 -15.12
CA VAL A 50 10.12 3.45 -13.83
C VAL A 50 10.28 2.00 -13.39
N THR A 51 10.13 1.02 -14.29
CA THR A 51 10.37 -0.38 -13.94
C THR A 51 11.83 -0.62 -13.59
N THR A 52 12.79 -0.08 -14.34
CA THR A 52 14.23 -0.29 -14.04
C THR A 52 14.66 0.38 -12.73
N GLU A 53 14.26 1.62 -12.48
CA GLU A 53 14.60 2.36 -11.25
C GLU A 53 13.92 1.77 -10.01
N THR A 54 12.63 1.45 -10.12
CA THR A 54 11.86 0.89 -8.99
C THR A 54 12.26 -0.55 -8.73
N PHE A 55 12.53 -1.35 -9.77
CA PHE A 55 13.05 -2.71 -9.62
C PHE A 55 14.47 -2.71 -9.07
N ALA A 56 15.36 -1.81 -9.50
CA ALA A 56 16.68 -1.66 -8.89
C ALA A 56 16.59 -1.22 -7.41
N THR A 57 15.62 -0.37 -7.07
CA THR A 57 15.36 0.04 -5.68
C THR A 57 14.82 -1.13 -4.85
N VAL A 58 13.87 -1.90 -5.36
CA VAL A 58 13.33 -3.10 -4.70
C VAL A 58 14.41 -4.17 -4.57
N VAL A 59 15.16 -4.47 -5.63
CA VAL A 59 16.28 -5.42 -5.62
C VAL A 59 17.40 -4.96 -4.70
N SER A 60 17.71 -3.66 -4.62
CA SER A 60 18.69 -3.17 -3.64
C SER A 60 18.17 -3.29 -2.21
N LEU A 61 16.90 -2.96 -1.95
CA LEU A 61 16.27 -3.12 -0.63
C LEU A 61 16.24 -4.59 -0.16
N PHE A 62 16.12 -5.55 -1.08
CA PHE A 62 16.11 -7.00 -0.79
C PHE A 62 17.45 -7.70 -1.06
N GLY A 63 18.46 -6.98 -1.56
CA GLY A 63 19.82 -7.44 -1.84
C GLY A 63 20.82 -6.93 -0.81
N THR A 64 22.06 -7.42 -0.86
CA THR A 64 23.15 -7.05 0.08
C THR A 64 23.64 -5.60 -0.02
N GLY A 65 23.02 -4.78 -0.88
CA GLY A 65 23.43 -3.41 -1.20
C GLY A 65 22.27 -2.41 -1.17
N GLY A 66 21.42 -2.48 -0.14
CA GLY A 66 20.37 -1.49 0.10
C GLY A 66 20.88 -0.06 -0.03
N LEU A 67 19.96 0.88 -0.31
CA LEU A 67 20.28 2.32 -0.32
C LEU A 67 21.17 2.64 0.88
N LYS A 68 22.36 3.20 0.61
CA LYS A 68 23.30 3.54 1.67
C LYS A 68 22.56 4.37 2.72
N PRO A 69 22.80 4.13 4.03
CA PRO A 69 22.23 5.00 5.06
C PRO A 69 22.46 6.47 4.70
N GLY A 70 21.38 7.25 4.63
CA GLY A 70 21.43 8.67 4.22
C GLY A 70 21.20 8.95 2.73
N ALA A 71 21.08 7.95 1.86
CA ALA A 71 20.75 8.10 0.44
C ALA A 71 19.22 8.14 0.16
N GLY A 72 18.41 8.28 1.21
CA GLY A 72 16.97 8.45 1.08
C GLY A 72 16.58 9.84 0.56
N PRO A 73 15.29 10.07 0.26
CA PRO A 73 14.81 11.36 -0.19
C PRO A 73 15.09 12.44 0.84
N THR A 74 15.37 13.64 0.34
CA THR A 74 15.52 14.86 1.12
C THR A 74 14.26 15.14 1.93
N ARG A 75 14.39 16.00 2.95
CA ARG A 75 13.23 16.44 3.74
C ARG A 75 12.12 17.03 2.87
N GLU A 76 12.50 17.86 1.91
CA GLU A 76 11.56 18.53 1.01
C GLU A 76 10.81 17.54 0.10
N GLU A 77 11.52 16.57 -0.49
CA GLU A 77 10.91 15.51 -1.30
C GLU A 77 9.90 14.68 -0.49
N ARG A 78 10.23 14.37 0.77
CA ARG A 78 9.31 13.67 1.67
C ARG A 78 8.06 14.48 2.00
N GLU A 79 8.25 15.77 2.26
CA GLU A 79 7.18 16.69 2.67
C GLU A 79 6.23 17.06 1.51
N LYS A 80 6.75 17.16 0.28
CA LYS A 80 5.97 17.49 -0.92
C LYS A 80 5.44 16.28 -1.69
N GLY A 81 5.96 15.08 -1.42
CA GLY A 81 5.50 13.85 -2.04
C GLY A 81 4.04 13.54 -1.67
N PHE A 82 3.38 12.77 -2.52
CA PHE A 82 2.02 12.28 -2.31
C PHE A 82 1.81 10.99 -3.11
N TYR A 83 0.71 10.31 -2.87
CA TYR A 83 0.27 9.19 -3.69
C TYR A 83 -1.25 9.05 -3.64
N ASP A 84 -1.80 8.56 -4.74
CA ASP A 84 -3.21 8.25 -4.89
C ASP A 84 -3.34 6.79 -5.39
N ILE A 85 -4.15 6.01 -4.70
CA ILE A 85 -4.42 4.60 -5.03
C ILE A 85 -5.91 4.47 -5.30
N LEU A 86 -6.24 3.99 -6.49
CA LEU A 86 -7.60 3.61 -6.88
C LEU A 86 -7.75 2.11 -6.78
N PHE A 87 -8.67 1.67 -5.93
CA PHE A 87 -9.13 0.29 -5.85
C PHE A 87 -10.38 0.14 -6.70
N LEU A 88 -10.37 -0.85 -7.60
CA LEU A 88 -11.51 -1.24 -8.41
C LEU A 88 -11.92 -2.65 -7.99
N GLY A 89 -13.13 -2.81 -7.46
CA GLY A 89 -13.71 -4.10 -7.11
C GLY A 89 -14.77 -4.49 -8.13
N GLU A 90 -14.70 -5.71 -8.65
CA GLU A 90 -15.74 -6.30 -9.50
C GLU A 90 -16.52 -7.33 -8.69
N LEU A 91 -17.84 -7.20 -8.69
CA LEU A 91 -18.76 -8.07 -7.95
C LEU A 91 -19.26 -9.20 -8.86
N PRO A 92 -19.66 -10.36 -8.30
CA PRO A 92 -20.15 -11.50 -9.08
C PRO A 92 -21.38 -11.20 -9.96
N ASP A 93 -22.16 -10.18 -9.61
CA ASP A 93 -23.33 -9.71 -10.36
C ASP A 93 -22.99 -8.71 -11.48
N GLY A 94 -21.70 -8.45 -11.71
CA GLY A 94 -21.20 -7.45 -12.65
C GLY A 94 -21.20 -6.02 -12.09
N GLY A 95 -21.59 -5.83 -10.83
CA GLY A 95 -21.46 -4.57 -10.12
C GLY A 95 -20.00 -4.16 -9.92
N ARG A 96 -19.78 -2.87 -9.70
CA ARG A 96 -18.45 -2.30 -9.44
C ARG A 96 -18.46 -1.43 -8.21
N VAL A 97 -17.38 -1.52 -7.43
CA VAL A 97 -17.12 -0.66 -6.28
C VAL A 97 -15.80 0.04 -6.53
N GLU A 98 -15.74 1.33 -6.20
CA GLU A 98 -14.49 2.06 -6.28
C GLU A 98 -14.13 2.65 -4.93
N ALA A 99 -12.85 2.54 -4.56
CA ALA A 99 -12.33 3.20 -3.37
C ALA A 99 -11.03 3.92 -3.68
N VAL A 100 -10.84 5.09 -3.08
CA VAL A 100 -9.62 5.88 -3.23
C VAL A 100 -8.94 6.03 -1.89
N VAL A 101 -7.64 5.80 -1.88
CA VAL A 101 -6.77 6.08 -0.74
C VAL A 101 -5.70 7.07 -1.18
N THR A 102 -5.57 8.17 -0.44
CA THR A 102 -4.54 9.18 -0.70
C THR A 102 -3.63 9.34 0.50
N GLY A 103 -2.39 9.76 0.28
CA GLY A 103 -1.45 10.14 1.34
C GLY A 103 -0.70 11.43 1.01
N ASP A 104 -0.44 12.23 2.04
CA ASP A 104 0.10 13.58 1.94
C ASP A 104 1.63 13.66 1.98
N ARG A 105 2.32 12.52 1.94
CA ARG A 105 3.79 12.42 1.97
C ARG A 105 4.25 11.37 0.97
N ASP A 106 5.55 11.35 0.69
CA ASP A 106 6.13 10.33 -0.17
C ASP A 106 5.79 8.90 0.34
N PRO A 107 5.46 7.96 -0.57
CA PRO A 107 5.00 6.63 -0.19
C PRO A 107 6.10 5.73 0.37
N GLY A 108 7.38 6.08 0.22
CA GLY A 108 8.51 5.24 0.63
C GLY A 108 8.96 5.49 2.07
N TYR A 109 9.08 6.75 2.47
CA TYR A 109 9.69 7.14 3.74
C TYR A 109 8.72 7.91 4.63
N GLY A 110 8.25 9.08 4.20
CA GLY A 110 7.45 9.99 5.01
C GLY A 110 6.12 9.38 5.42
N SER A 111 5.35 8.87 4.46
CA SER A 111 4.06 8.22 4.76
C SER A 111 4.26 6.89 5.52
N THR A 112 5.20 6.05 5.07
CA THR A 112 5.51 4.75 5.71
C THR A 112 5.91 4.91 7.17
N SER A 113 6.74 5.91 7.51
CA SER A 113 7.15 6.17 8.89
C SER A 113 5.95 6.51 9.78
N LYS A 114 5.01 7.33 9.26
CA LYS A 114 3.76 7.63 9.98
C LYS A 114 2.89 6.37 10.13
N MET A 115 2.76 5.56 9.07
CA MET A 115 1.97 4.32 9.12
C MET A 115 2.51 3.33 10.16
N ILE A 116 3.83 3.15 10.23
CA ILE A 116 4.48 2.25 11.20
C ILE A 116 4.22 2.75 12.62
N ALA A 117 4.43 4.04 12.87
CA ALA A 117 4.20 4.64 14.18
C ALA A 117 2.74 4.49 14.63
N GLU A 118 1.78 4.80 13.75
CA GLU A 118 0.36 4.69 14.07
C GLU A 118 -0.10 3.23 14.19
N SER A 119 0.52 2.28 13.48
CA SER A 119 0.27 0.84 13.65
C SER A 119 0.74 0.35 15.01
N ALA A 120 1.93 0.76 15.46
CA ALA A 120 2.44 0.43 16.79
C ALA A 120 1.55 1.01 17.89
N LEU A 121 1.10 2.26 17.74
CA LEU A 121 0.16 2.88 18.68
C LEU A 121 -1.21 2.21 18.67
N CYS A 122 -1.69 1.77 17.50
CA CYS A 122 -2.95 1.03 17.39
C CYS A 122 -2.89 -0.30 18.16
N LEU A 123 -1.79 -1.06 18.00
CA LEU A 123 -1.56 -2.31 18.73
C LEU A 123 -1.56 -2.09 20.25
N LEU A 124 -0.93 -1.01 20.70
CA LEU A 124 -0.79 -0.74 22.13
C LEU A 124 -2.10 -0.25 22.77
N ARG A 125 -2.95 0.46 22.02
CA ARG A 125 -4.03 1.27 22.63
C ARG A 125 -5.43 0.95 22.16
N ASP A 126 -5.60 0.44 20.93
CA ASP A 126 -6.90 0.48 20.26
C ASP A 126 -7.44 -0.91 19.91
N VAL A 127 -6.62 -1.96 19.93
CA VAL A 127 -7.04 -3.33 19.64
C VAL A 127 -6.46 -4.32 20.64
N GLN A 128 -7.08 -5.49 20.72
CA GLN A 128 -6.57 -6.67 21.41
C GLN A 128 -6.51 -7.80 20.40
N GLY A 129 -5.50 -8.65 20.51
CA GLY A 129 -5.33 -9.81 19.63
C GLY A 129 -4.75 -10.97 20.40
N GLU A 130 -5.04 -12.18 19.93
CA GLU A 130 -4.32 -13.36 20.38
C GLU A 130 -2.88 -13.33 19.86
N GLY A 131 -2.00 -14.08 20.54
CA GLY A 131 -0.62 -14.26 20.06
C GLY A 131 -0.59 -14.85 18.65
N GLY A 132 0.42 -14.46 17.86
CA GLY A 132 0.62 -14.99 16.51
C GLY A 132 0.99 -13.92 15.49
N THR A 133 0.98 -14.32 14.22
CA THR A 133 1.36 -13.46 13.09
C THR A 133 0.11 -12.98 12.34
N TRP A 134 -0.21 -11.71 12.55
CA TRP A 134 -1.37 -11.03 11.96
C TRP A 134 -0.97 -10.03 10.89
N THR A 135 -1.87 -9.76 9.94
CA THR A 135 -1.76 -8.59 9.08
C THR A 135 -2.41 -7.38 9.76
N PRO A 136 -1.98 -6.14 9.47
CA PRO A 136 -2.63 -4.94 10.00
C PRO A 136 -4.11 -4.85 9.61
N GLY A 137 -4.46 -5.30 8.41
CA GLY A 137 -5.83 -5.33 7.94
C GLY A 137 -6.73 -6.28 8.75
N ALA A 138 -6.20 -7.42 9.18
CA ALA A 138 -6.98 -8.40 9.94
C ALA A 138 -7.10 -8.04 11.42
N LEU A 139 -6.02 -7.61 12.06
CA LEU A 139 -6.01 -7.33 13.50
C LEU A 139 -6.45 -5.90 13.84
N MET A 140 -6.00 -4.92 13.06
CA MET A 140 -6.21 -3.49 13.40
C MET A 140 -7.33 -2.84 12.60
N GLY A 141 -7.46 -3.21 11.32
CA GLY A 141 -8.58 -2.88 10.43
C GLY A 141 -9.13 -1.45 10.61
N PRO A 142 -10.40 -1.28 11.01
CA PRO A 142 -11.02 0.03 11.19
C PRO A 142 -10.32 0.95 12.21
N ALA A 143 -9.73 0.41 13.27
CA ALA A 143 -9.04 1.20 14.30
C ALA A 143 -7.80 1.88 13.72
N LEU A 144 -6.96 1.13 12.99
CA LEU A 144 -5.79 1.70 12.32
C LEU A 144 -6.21 2.73 11.25
N ARG A 145 -7.23 2.42 10.44
CA ARG A 145 -7.74 3.36 9.43
C ARG A 145 -8.15 4.70 10.06
N LYS A 146 -8.81 4.67 11.23
CA LYS A 146 -9.18 5.89 11.97
C LYS A 146 -7.94 6.69 12.39
N ARG A 147 -6.91 6.04 12.95
CA ARG A 147 -5.66 6.69 13.33
C ARG A 147 -4.96 7.33 12.13
N LEU A 148 -4.84 6.59 11.03
CA LEU A 148 -4.18 7.07 9.82
C LEU A 148 -4.86 8.33 9.26
N LYS A 149 -6.20 8.35 9.26
CA LYS A 149 -6.96 9.55 8.89
C LYS A 149 -6.69 10.74 9.80
N GLN A 150 -6.65 10.52 11.11
CA GLN A 150 -6.56 11.60 12.10
C GLN A 150 -5.14 12.11 12.31
N ARG A 151 -4.12 11.27 12.11
CA ARG A 151 -2.75 11.51 12.58
C ARG A 151 -1.68 11.34 11.50
N ALA A 152 -1.98 10.61 10.41
CA ALA A 152 -0.98 10.31 9.40
C ALA A 152 -1.19 11.03 8.06
N GLY A 153 -2.29 11.77 7.88
CA GLY A 153 -2.55 12.51 6.63
C GLY A 153 -3.04 11.63 5.49
N LEU A 154 -3.62 10.46 5.80
CA LEU A 154 -4.22 9.58 4.80
C LEU A 154 -5.72 9.84 4.67
N THR A 155 -6.26 9.67 3.47
CA THR A 155 -7.71 9.66 3.24
C THR A 155 -8.16 8.30 2.72
N PHE A 156 -9.43 7.98 2.99
CA PHE A 156 -10.08 6.76 2.53
C PHE A 156 -11.51 7.13 2.15
N SER A 157 -11.86 6.98 0.88
CA SER A 157 -13.20 7.20 0.34
C SER A 157 -13.63 5.98 -0.48
N ALA A 158 -14.93 5.71 -0.51
CA ALA A 158 -15.53 4.67 -1.34
C ALA A 158 -16.81 5.22 -1.97
N ARG A 159 -17.10 4.81 -3.20
CA ARG A 159 -18.28 5.17 -3.98
C ARG A 159 -18.92 3.95 -4.60
#